data_AF-A0A532TVW3-F1
#
_entry.id   AF-A0A532TVW3-F1
#
_cell.length_a   1.000
_cell.length_b   1.000
_cell.length_c   1.000
_cell.angle_alpha   90.00
_cell.angle_beta   90.00
_cell.angle_gamma   90.00
#
_symmetry.space_group_name_H-M   'P 1'
#
loop_
_entity.id
_entity.type
_entity.pdbx_description
1 polymer ?
#
loop_
_entity_poly.entity_id
_entity_poly.type
_entity_poly.pdbx_seq_one_letter_code
_entity_poly.pdbx_strand_id
1 'polypeptide(L)'
;MVNLNENRLKQLLGNINQNPQMKDQYESKWHSVVHFLHNNVGYKIAKVAKAGSQAKHTESRNSDLDIIFSTSPNQNVNNVLNTIQDKAKKNYGKEL
;
A
#
# COMPACT_ATOMS: atom_id res chain seq x y z
N MET A 1 5.16 -17.67 -36.26
CA MET A 1 4.14 -17.07 -35.38
C MET A 1 3.99 -17.95 -34.16
N VAL A 2 4.31 -17.46 -32.97
CA VAL A 2 4.07 -18.19 -31.72
C VAL A 2 2.57 -18.08 -31.43
N ASN A 3 1.82 -19.17 -31.57
CA ASN A 3 0.43 -19.23 -31.14
C ASN A 3 0.41 -19.30 -29.62
N LEU A 4 0.28 -18.14 -28.98
CA LEU A 4 0.06 -18.04 -27.54
C LEU A 4 -1.35 -18.56 -27.24
N ASN A 5 -1.43 -19.74 -26.63
CA ASN A 5 -2.68 -20.29 -26.13
C ASN A 5 -3.21 -19.36 -25.03
N GLU A 6 -4.25 -18.58 -25.34
CA GLU A 6 -4.85 -17.59 -24.44
C GLU A 6 -5.17 -18.16 -23.05
N ASN A 7 -5.59 -19.42 -22.97
CA ASN A 7 -5.90 -20.06 -21.69
C ASN A 7 -4.64 -20.27 -20.86
N ARG A 8 -3.54 -20.68 -21.49
CA ARG A 8 -2.23 -20.82 -20.82
C ARG A 8 -1.68 -19.47 -20.38
N LEU A 9 -1.92 -18.42 -21.18
CA LEU A 9 -1.53 -17.04 -20.83
C LEU A 9 -2.33 -16.53 -19.62
N LYS A 10 -3.67 -16.70 -19.63
CA LYS A 10 -4.54 -16.34 -18.50
C LYS A 10 -4.18 -17.10 -17.23
N GLN A 11 -3.82 -18.39 -17.34
CA GLN A 11 -3.43 -19.21 -16.19
C GLN A 11 -2.05 -18.79 -15.64
N LEU A 12 -1.08 -18.47 -16.50
CA LEU A 12 0.20 -17.91 -16.08
C LEU A 12 0.03 -16.53 -15.42
N LEU A 13 -0.79 -15.65 -16.00
CA LEU A 13 -1.11 -14.34 -15.41
C LEU A 13 -1.85 -14.51 -14.07
N GLY A 14 -2.77 -15.48 -13.96
CA GLY A 14 -3.44 -15.82 -12.71
C GLY A 14 -2.46 -16.28 -11.63
N ASN A 15 -1.53 -17.17 -11.97
CA ASN A 15 -0.51 -17.65 -11.03
C ASN A 15 0.50 -16.57 -10.63
N ILE A 16 0.83 -15.64 -11.54
CA ILE A 16 1.66 -14.47 -11.24
C ILE A 16 0.92 -13.52 -10.29
N ASN A 17 -0.37 -13.27 -10.54
CA ASN A 17 -1.18 -12.31 -9.77
C ASN A 17 -1.68 -12.89 -8.43
N GLN A 18 -1.79 -14.20 -8.29
CA GLN A 18 -2.24 -14.88 -7.05
C GLN A 18 -1.09 -15.49 -6.24
N ASN A 19 0.15 -15.08 -6.49
CA ASN A 19 1.30 -15.58 -5.74
C ASN A 19 1.10 -15.32 -4.22
N PRO A 20 0.96 -16.37 -3.38
CA PRO A 20 0.73 -16.21 -1.94
C PRO A 20 1.83 -15.38 -1.27
N GLN A 21 3.06 -15.49 -1.75
CA GLN A 21 4.19 -14.72 -1.23
C GLN A 21 4.04 -13.21 -1.50
N MET A 22 3.42 -12.81 -2.61
CA MET A 22 3.13 -11.39 -2.88
C MET A 22 2.06 -10.88 -1.92
N LYS A 23 1.02 -11.67 -1.67
CA LYS A 23 -0.04 -11.33 -0.71
C LYS A 23 0.55 -11.12 0.69
N ASP A 24 1.39 -12.03 1.16
CA ASP A 24 1.99 -11.95 2.50
C ASP A 24 2.91 -10.73 2.65
N GLN A 25 3.73 -10.43 1.62
CA GLN A 25 4.57 -9.23 1.60
C GLN A 25 3.72 -7.95 1.65
N TYR A 26 2.61 -7.93 0.91
CA TYR A 26 1.70 -6.79 0.88
C TYR A 26 1.01 -6.58 2.22
N GLU A 27 0.44 -7.64 2.81
CA GLU A 27 -0.22 -7.56 4.12
C GLU A 27 0.78 -7.15 5.21
N SER A 28 2.00 -7.67 5.17
CA SER A 28 3.06 -7.26 6.10
C SER A 28 3.37 -5.75 6.00
N LYS A 29 3.55 -5.23 4.78
CA LYS A 29 3.76 -3.79 4.53
C LYS A 29 2.55 -2.96 4.97
N TRP A 30 1.35 -3.40 4.62
CA TRP A 30 0.09 -2.79 5.02
C TRP A 30 -0.02 -2.66 6.54
N HIS A 31 0.21 -3.74 7.27
CA HIS A 31 0.17 -3.72 8.74
C HIS A 31 1.24 -2.80 9.33
N SER A 32 2.45 -2.76 8.75
CA SER A 32 3.50 -1.83 9.17
C SER A 32 3.06 -0.37 9.03
N VAL A 33 2.48 0.00 7.88
CA VAL A 33 2.03 1.38 7.66
C VAL A 33 0.84 1.75 8.53
N VAL A 34 -0.14 0.85 8.69
CA VAL A 34 -1.29 1.07 9.59
C VAL A 34 -0.80 1.28 11.02
N HIS A 35 0.12 0.44 11.49
CA HIS A 35 0.70 0.58 12.83
C HIS A 35 1.41 1.93 12.98
N PHE A 36 2.22 2.33 11.99
CA PHE A 36 2.89 3.63 11.98
C PHE A 36 1.90 4.80 12.05
N LEU A 37 0.85 4.78 11.23
CA LEU A 37 -0.17 5.82 11.20
C LEU A 37 -0.85 6.00 12.58
N HIS A 38 -1.18 4.90 13.25
CA HIS A 38 -1.84 4.93 14.55
C HIS A 38 -0.92 5.28 15.72
N ASN A 39 0.35 4.85 15.69
CA ASN A 39 1.21 4.91 16.88
C ASN A 39 2.31 5.97 16.81
N ASN A 40 2.70 6.43 15.62
CA ASN A 40 3.91 7.25 15.46
C ASN A 40 3.60 8.69 14.98
N VAL A 41 2.53 8.88 14.22
CA VAL A 41 2.24 10.19 13.60
C VAL A 41 1.69 11.20 14.61
N GLY A 42 0.98 10.72 15.65
CA GLY A 42 0.40 11.58 16.69
C GLY A 42 -0.93 12.22 16.32
N TYR A 43 -1.53 11.83 15.19
CA TYR A 43 -2.91 12.18 14.85
C TYR A 43 -3.87 11.07 15.23
N LYS A 44 -5.10 11.46 15.58
CA LYS A 44 -6.20 10.51 15.65
C LYS A 44 -6.58 10.08 14.23
N ILE A 45 -6.24 8.84 13.88
CA ILE A 45 -6.60 8.21 12.61
C ILE A 45 -7.95 7.52 12.80
N ALA A 46 -8.96 7.96 12.04
CA ALA A 46 -10.31 7.41 12.13
C ALA A 46 -10.48 6.15 11.26
N LYS A 47 -9.82 6.12 10.10
CA LYS A 47 -9.89 5.00 9.15
C LYS A 47 -8.66 4.97 8.26
N VAL A 48 -8.27 3.77 7.86
CA VAL A 48 -7.24 3.50 6.83
C VAL A 48 -7.81 2.48 5.85
N ALA A 49 -7.63 2.71 4.55
CA ALA A 49 -8.12 1.85 3.48
C ALA A 49 -7.06 1.62 2.41
N LYS A 50 -7.06 0.41 1.83
CA LYS A 50 -6.27 0.08 0.64
C LYS A 50 -6.86 0.83 -0.56
N ALA A 51 -6.00 1.36 -1.41
CA ALA A 51 -6.39 2.09 -2.62
C ALA A 51 -5.65 1.55 -3.85
N GLY A 52 -5.83 2.24 -4.98
CA GLY A 52 -5.03 1.99 -6.18
C GLY A 52 -5.18 0.60 -6.78
N SER A 53 -4.07 0.05 -7.25
CA SER A 53 -4.02 -1.22 -7.99
C SER A 53 -4.46 -2.42 -7.15
N GLN A 54 -4.09 -2.44 -5.87
CA GLN A 54 -4.50 -3.46 -4.89
C GLN A 54 -6.02 -3.52 -4.71
N ALA A 55 -6.67 -2.37 -4.56
CA ALA A 55 -8.13 -2.33 -4.41
C ALA A 55 -8.86 -2.79 -5.67
N LYS A 56 -8.18 -2.80 -6.83
CA LYS A 56 -8.70 -3.22 -8.14
C LYS A 56 -8.25 -4.61 -8.55
N HIS A 57 -7.40 -5.27 -7.76
CA HIS A 57 -6.78 -6.55 -8.11
C HIS A 57 -5.99 -6.50 -9.44
N THR A 58 -5.32 -5.37 -9.71
CA THR A 58 -4.50 -5.15 -10.91
C THR A 58 -3.04 -4.86 -10.58
N GLU A 59 -2.61 -5.14 -9.35
CA GLU A 59 -1.24 -4.99 -8.91
C GLU A 59 -0.29 -5.99 -9.59
N SER A 60 1.00 -5.66 -9.58
CA SER A 60 2.10 -6.55 -9.92
C SER A 60 3.07 -6.64 -8.74
N ARG A 61 4.06 -7.54 -8.83
CA ARG A 61 5.10 -7.69 -7.80
C ARG A 61 5.86 -6.40 -7.47
N ASN A 62 5.96 -5.50 -8.44
CA ASN A 62 6.68 -4.23 -8.31
C ASN A 62 5.75 -3.04 -8.06
N SER A 63 4.45 -3.27 -7.86
CA SER A 63 3.49 -2.19 -7.63
C SER A 63 3.64 -1.60 -6.23
N ASP A 64 3.53 -0.28 -6.15
CA ASP A 64 3.50 0.46 -4.90
C ASP A 64 2.20 0.21 -4.12
N LEU A 65 2.30 0.32 -2.80
CA LEU A 65 1.16 0.19 -1.91
C LEU A 65 0.47 1.55 -1.72
N ASP A 66 -0.66 1.73 -2.39
CA ASP A 66 -1.50 2.91 -2.26
C ASP A 66 -2.40 2.82 -1.03
N ILE A 67 -2.37 3.84 -0.17
CA ILE A 67 -3.13 3.90 1.08
C ILE A 67 -3.86 5.24 1.18
N ILE A 68 -5.13 5.19 1.58
CA ILE A 68 -5.92 6.36 1.94
C ILE A 68 -6.25 6.29 3.43
N PHE A 69 -6.11 7.40 4.14
CA PHE A 69 -6.47 7.49 5.56
C PHE A 69 -7.20 8.80 5.85
N SER A 70 -7.94 8.82 6.95
CA SER A 70 -8.66 9.99 7.43
C SER A 70 -8.23 10.36 8.84
N THR A 71 -7.91 11.62 9.07
CA THR A 71 -7.65 12.19 10.39
C THR A 71 -8.93 12.78 10.99
N SER A 72 -8.85 13.33 12.21
CA SER A 72 -9.92 14.16 12.78
C SER A 72 -10.29 15.32 11.84
N PRO A 73 -11.52 15.86 11.93
CA PRO A 73 -11.91 17.05 11.18
C PRO A 73 -11.00 18.26 11.45
N ASN A 74 -10.98 19.21 10.51
CA ASN A 74 -10.31 20.51 10.63
C ASN A 74 -8.79 20.46 10.80
N GLN A 75 -8.14 19.36 10.42
CA GLN A 75 -6.68 19.31 10.34
C GLN A 75 -6.19 20.02 9.08
N ASN A 76 -5.14 20.83 9.21
CA ASN A 76 -4.48 21.41 8.05
C ASN A 76 -3.73 20.30 7.29
N VAL A 77 -4.08 20.11 6.02
CA VAL A 77 -3.54 19.02 5.18
C VAL A 77 -2.01 19.11 5.07
N ASN A 78 -1.45 20.32 4.87
CA ASN A 78 0.00 20.49 4.70
C ASN A 78 0.74 20.13 5.99
N ASN A 79 0.21 20.51 7.15
CA ASN A 79 0.81 20.15 8.43
C ASN A 79 0.78 18.64 8.68
N VAL A 80 -0.33 17.98 8.31
CA VAL A 80 -0.45 16.52 8.40
C VAL A 80 0.57 15.84 7.50
N LEU A 81 0.69 16.29 6.24
CA LEU A 81 1.64 15.74 5.28
C LEU A 81 3.10 15.90 5.75
N ASN A 82 3.49 17.11 6.17
CA ASN A 82 4.83 17.39 6.67
C ASN A 82 5.16 16.52 7.89
N THR A 83 4.21 16.41 8.83
CA THR A 83 4.39 15.57 10.02
C THR A 83 4.56 14.10 9.65
N ILE A 84 3.76 13.58 8.72
CA ILE A 84 3.89 12.20 8.25
C ILE A 84 5.26 11.96 7.61
N GLN A 85 5.70 12.86 6.74
CA GLN A 85 7.02 12.77 6.09
C GLN A 85 8.15 12.77 7.14
N ASP A 86 8.13 13.69 8.09
CA ASP A 86 9.14 13.78 9.14
C ASP A 86 9.17 12.54 10.03
N LYS A 87 7.98 12.04 10.41
CA LYS A 87 7.85 10.84 11.25
C LYS A 87 8.26 9.59 10.49
N ALA A 88 7.95 9.50 9.20
CA ALA A 88 8.33 8.38 8.36
C ALA A 88 9.85 8.33 8.17
N LYS A 89 10.49 9.49 7.90
CA LYS A 89 11.96 9.60 7.84
C LYS A 89 12.62 9.10 9.13
N LYS A 90 12.09 9.49 10.29
CA LYS A 90 12.59 9.04 11.61
C LYS A 90 12.37 7.54 11.85
N ASN A 91 11.22 7.00 11.44
CA ASN A 91 10.83 5.62 11.76
C ASN A 91 11.43 4.58 10.80
N TYR A 92 11.65 4.95 9.53
CA TYR A 92 12.09 4.04 8.48
C TYR A 92 13.48 4.33 7.93
N GLY A 93 14.11 5.44 8.32
CA GLY A 93 15.50 5.78 7.98
C GLY A 93 15.76 6.04 6.49
N LYS A 94 14.71 6.22 5.67
CA LYS A 94 14.82 6.56 4.25
C LYS A 94 14.20 7.94 3.99
N GLU A 95 14.83 8.70 3.11
CA GLU A 95 14.18 9.83 2.46
C GLU A 95 13.01 9.27 1.63
N LEU A 96 11.79 9.71 1.96
CA LEU A 96 10.61 9.56 1.10
C LEU A 96 10.63 10.66 0.05
#